data_AF-A0A9P6ATX9-F1
#
_entry.id   AF-A0A9P6ATX9-F1
#
_cell.length_a   1.000
_cell.length_b   1.000
_cell.length_c   1.000
_cell.angle_alpha   90.00
_cell.angle_beta   90.00
_cell.angle_gamma   90.00
#
_symmetry.space_group_name_H-M   'P 1'
#
loop_
_entity.id
_entity.type
_entity.pdbx_description
1 polymer ?
#
loop_
_entity_poly.entity_id
_entity_poly.type
_entity_poly.pdbx_seq_one_letter_code
_entity_poly.pdbx_strand_id
1 'polypeptide(L)'
;RIRERRFESERLERSYFRSTLDHKAHAQTAEALKRRMPGIRALAKRYNTLCAQLSDMKAWSAIHKNAVIPKPVDINGLFDIGVDDAIWEDAGLDGDAEEAPPAWLADEGIREGIKAMLMYDWGKEEIRRLSIEMHALVASVAQQCLAIEKAVATCTGGRPVVLASERH
;
A
#
# COMPACT_ATOMS: atom_id res chain seq x y z
N ARG A 1 23.29 -22.07 -26.22
CA ARG A 1 21.98 -22.31 -26.87
C ARG A 1 21.00 -23.18 -26.06
N ILE A 2 21.24 -24.48 -25.78
CA ILE A 2 20.27 -25.31 -25.02
C ILE A 2 20.20 -24.92 -23.54
N ARG A 3 21.35 -24.68 -22.90
CA ARG A 3 21.43 -24.27 -21.48
C ARG A 3 20.78 -22.90 -21.23
N GLU A 4 20.98 -21.92 -22.11
CA GLU A 4 20.35 -20.60 -22.01
C GLU A 4 18.82 -20.67 -22.16
N ARG A 5 18.31 -21.43 -23.15
CA ARG A 5 16.86 -21.63 -23.29
C ARG A 5 16.22 -22.31 -22.09
N ARG A 6 16.93 -23.29 -21.49
CA ARG A 6 16.48 -23.93 -20.25
C ARG A 6 16.44 -22.93 -19.09
N PHE A 7 17.45 -22.08 -18.96
CA PHE A 7 17.50 -21.06 -17.92
C PHE A 7 16.37 -20.03 -18.07
N GLU A 8 16.11 -19.57 -19.28
CA GLU A 8 15.00 -18.65 -19.56
C GLU A 8 13.63 -19.29 -19.31
N SER A 9 13.45 -20.57 -19.67
CA SER A 9 12.23 -21.33 -19.37
C SER A 9 12.01 -21.46 -17.85
N GLU A 10 13.04 -21.88 -17.10
CA GLU A 10 12.98 -22.00 -15.64
C GLU A 10 12.70 -20.64 -14.99
N ARG A 11 13.26 -19.55 -15.53
CA ARG A 11 13.01 -18.18 -15.03
C ARG A 11 11.56 -17.76 -15.24
N LEU A 12 11.00 -18.01 -16.44
CA LEU A 12 9.61 -17.70 -16.76
C LEU A 12 8.64 -18.54 -15.92
N GLU A 13 8.90 -19.84 -15.78
CA GLU A 13 8.11 -20.75 -14.94
C GLU A 13 8.10 -20.28 -13.48
N ARG A 14 9.26 -19.93 -12.91
CA ARG A 14 9.33 -19.39 -11.54
C ARG A 14 8.55 -18.09 -11.38
N SER A 15 8.64 -17.17 -12.35
CA SER A 15 7.89 -15.92 -12.32
C SER A 15 6.38 -16.18 -12.38
N TYR A 16 5.94 -17.09 -13.24
CA TYR A 16 4.55 -17.49 -13.37
C TYR A 16 4.03 -18.16 -12.10
N PHE A 17 4.76 -19.14 -11.55
CA PHE A 17 4.36 -19.80 -10.31
C PHE A 17 4.27 -18.82 -9.15
N ARG A 18 5.22 -17.89 -9.02
CA ARG A 18 5.18 -16.86 -7.99
C ARG A 18 3.96 -15.96 -8.13
N SER A 19 3.67 -15.46 -9.32
CA SER A 19 2.45 -14.68 -9.58
C SER A 19 1.17 -15.45 -9.25
N THR A 20 1.06 -16.72 -9.64
CA THR A 20 -0.14 -17.53 -9.33
C THR A 20 -0.28 -17.85 -7.85
N LEU A 21 0.82 -18.05 -7.13
CA LEU A 21 0.82 -18.20 -5.68
C LEU A 21 0.40 -16.91 -4.99
N ASP A 22 0.95 -15.76 -5.42
CA ASP A 22 0.59 -14.44 -4.90
C ASP A 22 -0.90 -14.16 -5.14
N HIS A 23 -1.42 -14.42 -6.34
CA HIS A 23 -2.85 -14.30 -6.64
C HIS A 23 -3.73 -15.20 -5.76
N LYS A 24 -3.32 -16.44 -5.51
CA LYS A 24 -4.05 -17.35 -4.62
C LYS A 24 -4.02 -16.84 -3.17
N ALA A 25 -2.88 -16.35 -2.70
CA ALA A 25 -2.76 -15.76 -1.37
C ALA A 25 -3.66 -14.52 -1.22
N HIS A 26 -3.67 -13.63 -2.22
CA HIS A 26 -4.58 -12.48 -2.26
C HIS A 26 -6.05 -12.90 -2.29
N ALA A 27 -6.42 -13.91 -3.10
CA ALA A 27 -7.78 -14.40 -3.17
C ALA A 27 -8.26 -15.00 -1.85
N GLN A 28 -7.41 -15.80 -1.18
CA GLN A 28 -7.71 -16.35 0.14
C GLN A 28 -7.91 -15.24 1.18
N THR A 29 -7.04 -14.22 1.17
CA THR A 29 -7.14 -13.07 2.07
C THR A 29 -8.43 -12.28 1.82
N ALA A 30 -8.75 -11.99 0.56
CA ALA A 30 -9.97 -11.28 0.17
C ALA A 30 -11.23 -12.06 0.56
N GLU A 31 -11.23 -13.37 0.40
CA GLU A 31 -12.35 -14.23 0.78
C GLU A 31 -12.54 -14.30 2.30
N ALA A 32 -11.44 -14.39 3.06
CA ALA A 32 -11.49 -14.31 4.51
C ALA A 32 -12.05 -12.95 4.99
N LEU A 33 -11.65 -11.84 4.34
CA LEU A 33 -12.19 -10.51 4.61
C LEU A 33 -13.70 -10.44 4.32
N LYS A 34 -14.13 -10.87 3.13
CA LYS A 34 -15.55 -10.89 2.73
C LYS A 34 -16.44 -11.60 3.74
N ARG A 35 -15.97 -12.69 4.35
CA ARG A 35 -16.71 -13.42 5.39
C ARG A 35 -16.87 -12.63 6.68
N ARG A 36 -15.89 -11.79 7.04
CA ARG A 36 -15.92 -10.99 8.29
C ARG A 36 -16.61 -9.64 8.12
N MET A 37 -16.54 -9.04 6.92
CA MET A 37 -17.14 -7.75 6.58
C MET A 37 -18.60 -7.57 7.08
N PRO A 38 -19.55 -8.51 6.86
CA PRO A 38 -20.92 -8.31 7.32
C PRO A 38 -21.04 -8.24 8.85
N GLY A 39 -20.24 -9.03 9.58
CA GLY A 39 -20.20 -9.00 11.04
C GLY A 39 -19.64 -7.68 11.58
N ILE A 40 -18.55 -7.21 10.98
CA ILE A 40 -17.93 -5.91 11.31
C ILE A 40 -18.91 -4.76 11.02
N ARG A 41 -19.60 -4.78 9.87
CA ARG A 41 -20.63 -3.80 9.52
C ARG A 41 -21.80 -3.81 10.50
N ALA A 42 -22.23 -5.00 10.95
CA ALA A 42 -23.28 -5.12 11.95
C ALA A 42 -22.85 -4.54 13.30
N LEU A 43 -21.59 -4.73 13.69
CA LEU A 43 -21.02 -4.17 14.91
C LEU A 43 -20.93 -2.63 14.82
N ALA A 44 -20.44 -2.09 13.70
CA ALA A 44 -20.40 -0.65 13.46
C ALA A 44 -21.81 -0.01 13.52
N LYS A 45 -22.82 -0.67 12.96
CA LYS A 45 -24.23 -0.23 13.08
C LYS A 45 -24.69 -0.16 14.54
N ARG A 46 -24.42 -1.21 15.32
CA ARG A 46 -24.78 -1.25 16.75
C ARG A 46 -24.09 -0.15 17.53
N TYR A 47 -22.80 0.06 17.28
CA TYR A 47 -22.03 1.15 17.86
C TYR A 47 -22.64 2.52 17.54
N ASN A 48 -23.00 2.78 16.28
CA ASN A 48 -23.64 4.04 15.90
C ASN A 48 -25.01 4.23 16.57
N THR A 49 -25.79 3.16 16.75
CA THR A 49 -27.05 3.21 17.52
C THR A 49 -26.80 3.59 18.98
N LEU A 50 -25.75 3.05 19.62
CA LEU A 50 -25.37 3.43 20.98
C LEU A 50 -24.91 4.88 21.07
N CYS A 51 -24.15 5.37 20.08
CA CYS A 51 -23.74 6.78 20.02
C CYS A 51 -24.95 7.72 19.93
N ALA A 52 -25.98 7.35 19.17
CA ALA A 52 -27.24 8.10 19.10
C ALA A 52 -27.97 8.10 20.46
N GLN A 53 -28.08 6.94 21.11
CA GLN A 53 -28.69 6.84 22.44
C GLN A 53 -27.96 7.69 23.50
N LEU A 54 -26.63 7.71 23.49
CA LEU A 54 -25.84 8.55 24.37
C LEU A 54 -26.05 10.05 24.08
N SER A 55 -26.23 10.41 22.81
CA SER A 55 -26.55 11.78 22.40
C SER A 55 -27.91 12.23 22.94
N ASP A 56 -28.93 11.36 22.84
CA ASP A 56 -30.26 11.62 23.39
C ASP A 56 -30.21 11.76 24.92
N MET A 57 -29.48 10.86 25.61
CA MET A 57 -29.31 10.91 27.07
C MET A 57 -28.57 12.17 27.55
N LYS A 58 -27.57 12.64 26.78
CA LYS A 58 -26.88 13.90 27.09
C LYS A 58 -27.79 15.11 26.91
N ALA A 59 -28.65 15.11 25.89
CA ALA A 59 -29.65 16.16 25.71
C ALA A 59 -30.63 16.23 26.89
N TRP A 60 -30.93 15.08 27.50
CA TRP A 60 -31.81 14.98 28.68
C TRP A 60 -31.06 15.18 30.01
N SER A 61 -29.79 15.61 29.97
CA SER A 61 -28.91 15.82 31.13
C SER A 61 -28.73 14.57 32.02
N ALA A 62 -28.90 13.37 31.46
CA ALA A 62 -28.76 12.09 32.17
C ALA A 62 -27.31 11.57 32.24
N ILE A 63 -26.35 12.30 31.65
CA ILE A 63 -24.93 11.96 31.60
C ILE A 63 -24.12 13.09 32.26
N HIS A 64 -23.00 12.75 32.90
CA HIS A 64 -22.06 13.73 33.45
C HIS A 64 -21.68 14.80 32.42
N LYS A 65 -21.60 16.06 32.86
CA LYS A 65 -21.39 17.23 31.97
C LYS A 65 -20.09 17.12 31.15
N ASN A 66 -19.08 16.48 31.70
CA ASN A 66 -17.77 16.32 31.07
C ASN A 66 -17.67 15.03 30.22
N ALA A 67 -18.72 14.22 30.11
CA ALA A 67 -18.67 13.02 29.29
C ALA A 67 -18.62 13.40 27.81
N VAL A 68 -17.56 12.96 27.14
CA VAL A 68 -17.37 13.07 25.69
C VAL A 68 -18.14 11.93 25.03
N ILE A 69 -18.98 12.24 24.07
CA ILE A 69 -19.71 11.22 23.31
C ILE A 69 -18.78 10.77 22.17
N PRO A 70 -18.57 9.46 21.98
CA PRO A 70 -17.81 8.94 20.87
C PRO A 70 -18.39 9.35 19.51
N LYS A 71 -17.53 9.62 18.52
CA LYS A 71 -17.97 9.94 17.15
C LYS A 71 -18.54 8.70 16.47
N PRO A 72 -19.65 8.81 15.70
CA PRO A 72 -20.17 7.70 14.91
C PRO A 72 -19.21 7.35 13.77
N VAL A 73 -19.14 6.08 13.42
CA VAL A 73 -18.28 5.55 12.36
C VAL A 73 -19.00 5.63 11.01
N ASP A 74 -18.29 6.05 9.95
CA ASP A 74 -18.81 5.91 8.59
C ASP A 74 -18.83 4.43 8.17
N ILE A 75 -20.03 3.95 7.85
CA ILE A 75 -20.26 2.55 7.48
C ILE A 75 -19.96 2.31 5.99
N ASN A 76 -20.02 3.37 5.18
CA ASN A 76 -19.81 3.26 3.74
C ASN A 76 -18.31 3.16 3.42
N GLY A 77 -17.48 4.02 4.02
CA GLY A 77 -16.01 3.98 3.93
C GLY A 77 -15.31 3.00 4.89
N LEU A 78 -16.04 2.21 5.69
CA LEU A 78 -15.49 1.35 6.75
C LEU A 78 -14.37 0.38 6.34
N PHE A 79 -14.30 0.02 5.06
CA PHE A 79 -13.32 -0.93 4.52
C PHE A 79 -12.36 -0.28 3.52
N ASP A 80 -12.47 1.02 3.32
CA ASP A 80 -11.50 1.77 2.54
C ASP A 80 -10.22 1.89 3.38
N ILE A 81 -9.07 1.77 2.72
CA ILE A 81 -7.77 1.80 3.42
C ILE A 81 -7.37 3.27 3.57
N GLY A 82 -7.99 3.96 4.54
CA GLY A 82 -7.63 5.30 4.96
C GLY A 82 -6.73 5.28 6.19
N VAL A 83 -5.57 5.96 6.13
CA VAL A 83 -4.69 6.14 7.31
C VAL A 83 -5.31 7.13 8.32
N ASP A 84 -6.29 7.92 7.89
CA ASP A 84 -6.90 9.02 8.65
C ASP A 84 -8.34 8.73 9.13
N ASP A 85 -8.75 7.46 9.14
CA ASP A 85 -10.12 7.12 9.53
C ASP A 85 -10.36 7.41 11.01
N ALA A 86 -11.49 8.06 11.32
CA ALA A 86 -11.90 8.38 12.69
C ALA A 86 -12.03 7.16 13.62
N ILE A 87 -12.03 5.94 13.06
CA ILE A 87 -12.01 4.66 13.78
C ILE A 87 -10.70 4.49 14.58
N TRP A 88 -9.63 5.15 14.14
CA TRP A 88 -8.31 5.10 14.77
C TRP A 88 -8.06 6.23 15.79
N GLU A 89 -9.04 7.13 16.01
CA GLU A 89 -8.94 8.16 17.06
C GLU A 89 -9.21 7.55 18.44
N ASP A 90 -8.17 7.30 19.24
CA ASP A 90 -8.28 6.75 20.61
C ASP A 90 -8.62 7.83 21.68
N ALA A 91 -9.34 8.88 21.28
CA ALA A 91 -9.54 10.09 22.08
C ALA A 91 -10.51 9.93 23.27
N GLY A 92 -10.73 8.72 23.78
CA GLY A 92 -11.74 8.46 24.81
C GLY A 92 -11.47 7.29 25.77
N LEU A 93 -10.32 6.63 25.69
CA LEU A 93 -9.95 5.56 26.64
C LEU A 93 -9.15 6.07 27.86
N ASP A 94 -8.58 7.27 27.79
CA ASP A 94 -7.85 7.88 28.91
C ASP A 94 -8.82 8.60 29.84
N GLY A 95 -9.35 7.85 30.81
CA GLY A 95 -10.18 8.39 31.90
C GLY A 95 -9.43 9.26 32.90
N ASP A 96 -8.10 9.30 32.85
CA ASP A 96 -7.24 9.85 33.92
C ASP A 96 -6.03 10.67 33.41
N ALA A 97 -6.16 11.47 32.36
CA ALA A 97 -5.08 12.36 31.92
C ALA A 97 -5.43 13.83 32.20
N GLU A 98 -4.93 14.38 33.31
CA GLU A 98 -4.86 15.83 33.55
C GLU A 98 -3.95 16.57 32.53
N GLU A 99 -3.28 15.83 31.63
CA GLU A 99 -2.32 16.35 30.67
C GLU A 99 -2.97 16.51 29.30
N ALA A 100 -2.87 17.72 28.74
CA ALA A 100 -3.41 18.00 27.42
C ALA A 100 -2.69 17.13 26.35
N PRO A 101 -3.43 16.56 25.38
CA PRO A 101 -2.82 15.73 24.34
C PRO A 101 -1.74 16.50 23.58
N PRO A 102 -0.66 15.82 23.13
CA PRO A 102 0.39 16.45 22.34
C PRO A 102 -0.15 17.20 21.13
N ALA A 103 0.50 18.30 20.73
CA ALA A 103 0.01 19.15 19.66
C ALA A 103 -0.13 18.43 18.30
N TRP A 104 0.73 17.45 18.00
CA TRP A 104 0.60 16.62 16.80
C TRP A 104 -0.66 15.74 16.80
N LEU A 105 -1.28 15.50 17.96
CA LEU A 105 -2.52 14.76 18.10
C LEU A 105 -3.73 15.70 18.20
N ALA A 106 -3.59 16.85 18.87
CA ALA A 106 -4.68 17.77 19.17
C ALA A 106 -4.93 18.84 18.10
N ASP A 107 -3.89 19.28 17.38
CA ASP A 107 -3.95 20.37 16.41
C ASP A 107 -4.03 19.82 14.98
N GLU A 108 -5.16 20.09 14.32
CA GLU A 108 -5.41 19.67 12.95
C GLU A 108 -4.43 20.29 11.95
N GLY A 109 -4.02 21.55 12.16
CA GLY A 109 -3.04 22.20 11.29
C GLY A 109 -1.66 21.54 11.37
N ILE A 110 -1.27 21.07 12.55
CA ILE A 110 -0.03 20.31 12.73
C ILE A 110 -0.13 18.94 12.05
N ARG A 111 -1.26 18.25 12.19
CA ARG A 111 -1.49 16.96 11.52
C ARG A 111 -1.43 17.10 10.00
N GLU A 112 -2.15 18.05 9.44
CA GLU A 112 -2.15 18.31 8.01
C GLU A 112 -0.75 18.73 7.51
N GLY A 113 -0.02 19.53 8.30
CA GLY A 113 1.38 19.87 8.01
C GLY A 113 2.31 18.65 7.97
N ILE A 114 2.19 17.74 8.94
CA ILE A 114 2.95 16.48 8.97
C ILE A 114 2.62 15.61 7.77
N LYS A 115 1.32 15.43 7.45
CA LYS A 115 0.89 14.67 6.27
C LYS A 115 1.44 15.25 4.98
N ALA A 116 1.34 16.58 4.80
CA ALA A 116 1.85 17.25 3.62
C ALA A 116 3.37 17.06 3.46
N MET A 117 4.13 17.16 4.55
CA MET A 117 5.58 16.91 4.56
C MET A 117 5.90 15.47 4.16
N LEU A 118 5.20 14.48 4.75
CA LEU A 118 5.40 13.06 4.43
C LEU A 118 5.04 12.74 2.98
N MET A 119 3.94 13.27 2.47
CA MET A 119 3.54 13.12 1.07
C MET A 119 4.58 13.69 0.11
N TYR A 120 5.18 14.83 0.45
CA TYR A 120 6.25 15.43 -0.34
C TYR A 120 7.51 14.55 -0.36
N ASP A 121 7.95 14.06 0.81
CA ASP A 121 9.11 13.20 0.92
C ASP A 121 8.90 11.85 0.21
N TRP A 122 7.71 11.27 0.32
CA TRP A 122 7.32 10.11 -0.47
C TRP A 122 7.37 10.37 -1.96
N GLY A 123 6.85 11.52 -2.43
CA GLY A 123 6.94 11.89 -3.84
C GLY A 123 8.39 11.95 -4.34
N LYS A 124 9.31 12.47 -3.52
CA LYS A 124 10.75 12.49 -3.85
C LYS A 124 11.36 11.10 -3.93
N GLU A 125 11.04 10.25 -2.97
CA GLU A 125 11.53 8.87 -2.95
C GLU A 125 10.97 8.07 -4.14
N GLU A 126 9.68 8.25 -4.43
CA GLU A 126 9.00 7.63 -5.56
C GLU A 126 9.66 8.00 -6.89
N ILE A 127 9.97 9.28 -7.11
CA ILE A 127 10.68 9.75 -8.30
C ILE A 127 12.07 9.08 -8.40
N ARG A 128 12.78 8.96 -7.27
CA ARG A 128 14.07 8.27 -7.23
C ARG A 128 13.95 6.81 -7.63
N ARG A 129 12.98 6.09 -7.04
CA ARG A 129 12.73 4.67 -7.34
C ARG A 129 12.37 4.47 -8.81
N LEU A 130 11.42 5.27 -9.33
CA LEU A 130 11.01 5.21 -10.72
C LEU A 130 12.16 5.50 -11.69
N SER A 131 13.05 6.45 -11.36
CA SER A 131 14.25 6.70 -12.14
C SER A 131 15.14 5.45 -12.20
N ILE A 132 15.41 4.80 -11.06
CA ILE A 132 16.21 3.58 -11.01
C ILE A 132 15.57 2.46 -11.83
N GLU A 133 14.26 2.24 -11.66
CA GLU A 133 13.50 1.23 -12.41
C GLU A 133 13.55 1.51 -13.92
N MET A 134 13.37 2.76 -14.35
CA MET A 134 13.47 3.17 -15.75
C MET A 134 14.85 2.84 -16.33
N HIS A 135 15.93 3.21 -15.63
CA HIS A 135 17.29 2.89 -16.09
C HIS A 135 17.52 1.38 -16.21
N ALA A 136 17.02 0.60 -15.25
CA ALA A 136 17.11 -0.86 -15.28
C ALA A 136 16.36 -1.47 -16.48
N LEU A 137 15.14 -0.97 -16.76
CA LEU A 137 14.34 -1.42 -17.90
C LEU A 137 15.01 -1.09 -19.24
N VAL A 138 15.51 0.14 -19.41
CA VAL A 138 16.22 0.57 -20.63
C VAL A 138 17.48 -0.28 -20.85
N ALA A 139 18.28 -0.49 -19.79
CA ALA A 139 19.48 -1.32 -19.87
C ALA A 139 19.13 -2.77 -20.25
N SER A 140 18.07 -3.32 -19.68
CA SER A 140 17.59 -4.68 -20.01
C SER A 140 17.16 -4.79 -21.47
N VAL A 141 16.40 -3.82 -22.00
CA VAL A 141 15.99 -3.81 -23.41
C VAL A 141 17.21 -3.71 -24.33
N ALA A 142 18.16 -2.82 -24.04
CA ALA A 142 19.38 -2.68 -24.84
C ALA A 142 20.19 -3.98 -24.87
N GLN A 143 20.33 -4.67 -23.73
CA GLN A 143 20.97 -5.98 -23.66
C GLN A 143 20.26 -7.03 -24.50
N GLN A 144 18.92 -7.05 -24.48
CA GLN A 144 18.12 -7.97 -25.28
C GLN A 144 18.25 -7.69 -26.79
N CYS A 145 18.24 -6.43 -27.21
CA CYS A 145 18.49 -6.05 -28.61
C CYS A 145 19.86 -6.55 -29.08
N LEU A 146 20.92 -6.30 -28.30
CA LEU A 146 22.26 -6.80 -28.60
C LEU A 146 22.32 -8.33 -28.68
N ALA A 147 21.59 -9.04 -27.82
CA ALA A 147 21.51 -10.49 -27.86
C ALA A 147 20.82 -10.99 -29.14
N ILE A 148 19.76 -10.32 -29.58
CA ILE A 148 19.04 -10.63 -30.83
C ILE A 148 19.95 -10.38 -32.04
N GLU A 149 20.63 -9.23 -32.11
CA GLU A 149 21.55 -8.91 -33.21
C GLU A 149 22.66 -9.95 -33.35
N LYS A 150 23.28 -10.36 -32.23
CA LYS A 150 24.26 -11.44 -32.20
C LYS A 150 23.67 -12.76 -32.69
N ALA A 151 22.46 -13.11 -32.24
CA ALA A 151 21.79 -14.32 -32.68
C ALA A 151 21.51 -14.31 -34.19
N VAL A 152 21.04 -13.19 -34.74
CA VAL A 152 20.81 -13.00 -36.19
C VAL A 152 22.11 -13.18 -36.97
N ALA A 153 23.20 -12.50 -36.56
CA ALA A 153 24.50 -12.62 -37.21
C ALA A 153 25.03 -14.07 -37.24
N THR A 154 24.84 -14.83 -36.15
CA THR A 154 25.23 -16.25 -36.11
C THR A 154 24.38 -17.16 -36.99
N CYS A 155 23.13 -16.79 -37.29
CA CYS A 155 22.22 -17.59 -38.13
C CYS A 155 22.37 -17.30 -39.62
N THR A 156 22.80 -16.09 -40.00
CA THR A 156 23.02 -15.70 -41.41
C THR A 156 24.40 -16.08 -41.95
N GLY A 157 25.22 -16.80 -41.17
CA GLY A 157 26.57 -17.22 -41.57
C GLY A 157 27.60 -16.08 -41.59
N GLY A 158 27.24 -14.90 -41.09
CA GLY A 158 28.16 -13.78 -40.95
C GLY A 158 29.23 -14.07 -39.90
N ARG A 159 30.50 -13.85 -40.24
CA ARG A 159 31.59 -13.85 -39.25
C ARG A 159 31.21 -12.93 -38.08
N PRO A 160 31.36 -13.35 -36.82
CA PRO A 160 31.05 -12.50 -35.68
C PRO A 160 31.90 -11.23 -35.76
N VAL A 161 31.24 -10.07 -35.76
CA VAL A 161 31.92 -8.77 -35.65
C VAL A 161 32.51 -8.70 -34.25
N VAL A 162 33.80 -9.03 -34.15
CA VAL A 162 34.61 -8.75 -32.97
C VAL A 162 34.90 -7.25 -33.03
N LEU A 163 34.12 -6.44 -32.33
CA LEU A 163 34.56 -5.09 -32.00
C LEU A 163 35.73 -5.27 -31.03
N ALA A 164 36.94 -5.10 -31.55
CA ALA A 164 38.14 -5.02 -30.76
C ALA A 164 37.96 -3.85 -29.78
N SER A 165 37.85 -4.18 -28.50
CA SER A 165 38.11 -3.26 -27.41
C SER A 165 39.59 -2.89 -27.46
N GLU A 166 39.96 -1.94 -28.31
CA GLU A 166 41.27 -1.29 -28.27
C GLU A 166 41.25 -0.16 -27.23
N ARG A 167 41.86 -0.51 -26.09
CA ARG A 167 42.84 0.25 -25.31
C ARG A 167 42.51 1.65 -24.75
N HIS A 168 42.79 1.72 -23.45
CA HIS A 168 43.18 2.83 -22.57
C HIS A 168 42.07 3.61 -21.88
#